data_AF-A0A1G0AQR6-F1
#
_entry.id   AF-A0A1G0AQR6-F1
#
_cell.length_a   1.000
_cell.length_b   1.000
_cell.length_c   1.000
_cell.angle_alpha   90.00
_cell.angle_beta   90.00
_cell.angle_gamma   90.00
#
_symmetry.space_group_name_H-M   'P 1'
#
loop_
_entity.id
_entity.type
_entity.pdbx_description
1 polymer ?
#
loop_
_entity_poly.entity_id
_entity_poly.type
_entity_poly.pdbx_seq_one_letter_code
_entity_poly.pdbx_strand_id
1 'polypeptide(L)'
;MGGEWVPAERGETHAAINPANETKLAEVSKGGVADAKAAIDATREAFDRGWYFSPTLFSDAGPGMRISCEEVFGPVVTATRFRTEDEAIGIANDVVYGLYSSVWTKDLHRAFRVANALRFGAAEINEHLPLVSEMPHGGYTQSGFGKDLSIYSLEEYTNVKRVLVGLPDAARKGWHYLTFGDPT
;
A
#
# COMPACT_ATOMS: atom_id res chain seq x y z
N MET A 1 -12.63 10.76 -26.87
CA MET A 1 -13.65 9.69 -26.91
C MET A 1 -13.08 8.54 -27.72
N GLY A 2 -13.23 7.29 -27.27
CA GLY A 2 -12.70 6.12 -27.99
C GLY A 2 -11.17 6.10 -28.16
N GLY A 3 -10.42 6.66 -27.21
CA GLY A 3 -8.95 6.76 -27.28
C GLY A 3 -8.39 8.04 -27.91
N GLU A 4 -9.24 8.84 -28.56
CA GLU A 4 -8.84 10.11 -29.20
C GLU A 4 -9.18 11.33 -28.32
N TRP A 5 -8.42 12.42 -28.46
CA TRP A 5 -8.78 13.71 -27.86
C TRP A 5 -9.85 14.39 -28.71
N VAL A 6 -10.95 14.80 -28.08
CA VAL A 6 -12.09 15.44 -28.77
C VAL A 6 -12.43 16.73 -28.03
N PRO A 7 -12.58 17.87 -28.74
CA PRO A 7 -13.06 19.12 -28.15
C PRO A 7 -14.47 18.97 -27.54
N ALA A 8 -14.82 19.82 -26.58
CA ALA A 8 -16.20 19.91 -26.10
C ALA A 8 -17.15 20.30 -27.24
N GLU A 9 -18.36 19.73 -27.25
CA GLU A 9 -19.42 19.99 -28.24
C GLU A 9 -19.68 21.49 -28.41
N ARG A 10 -19.69 22.23 -27.29
CA ARG A 10 -19.93 23.69 -27.29
C ARG A 10 -18.67 24.54 -27.53
N GLY A 11 -17.50 23.91 -27.66
CA GLY A 11 -16.21 24.58 -27.77
C GLY A 11 -15.77 25.33 -26.51
N GLU A 12 -16.51 25.22 -25.40
CA GLU A 12 -16.16 25.89 -24.15
C GLU A 12 -14.88 25.31 -23.55
N THR A 13 -14.06 26.19 -23.00
CA THR A 13 -12.78 25.85 -22.36
C THR A 13 -12.63 26.62 -21.04
N HIS A 14 -11.76 26.13 -20.18
CA HIS A 14 -11.31 26.86 -18.99
C HIS A 14 -9.81 26.63 -18.78
N ALA A 15 -9.15 27.66 -18.25
CA ALA A 15 -7.74 27.59 -17.93
C ALA A 15 -7.51 26.70 -16.70
N ALA A 16 -6.67 25.67 -16.86
CA ALA A 16 -6.08 24.95 -15.74
C ALA A 16 -4.92 25.79 -15.20
N ILE A 17 -5.07 26.28 -13.97
CA ILE A 17 -4.09 27.16 -13.31
C ILE A 17 -3.26 26.36 -12.31
N ASN A 18 -1.96 26.59 -12.30
CA ASN A 18 -1.07 26.03 -11.31
C ASN A 18 -1.35 26.67 -9.93
N PRO A 19 -1.76 25.90 -8.90
CA PRO A 19 -2.11 26.48 -7.61
C PRO A 19 -0.91 27.05 -6.84
N ALA A 20 0.33 26.68 -7.20
CA ALA A 20 1.52 27.13 -6.50
C ALA A 20 2.06 28.49 -6.99
N ASN A 21 1.80 28.86 -8.24
CA ASN A 21 2.36 30.07 -8.85
C ASN A 21 1.42 30.83 -9.79
N GLU A 22 0.14 30.44 -9.85
CA GLU A 22 -0.92 31.10 -10.64
C GLU A 22 -0.70 31.14 -12.15
N THR A 23 0.31 30.44 -12.66
CA THR A 23 0.55 30.37 -14.11
C THR A 23 -0.45 29.43 -14.78
N LYS A 24 -0.86 29.78 -16.00
CA LYS A 24 -1.71 28.93 -16.82
C LYS A 24 -0.91 27.72 -17.33
N LEU A 25 -1.37 26.52 -16.99
CA LEU A 25 -0.76 25.26 -17.44
C LEU A 25 -1.31 24.84 -18.80
N ALA A 26 -2.64 24.88 -18.96
CA ALA A 26 -3.32 24.43 -20.18
C ALA A 26 -4.71 25.09 -20.32
N GLU A 27 -5.27 25.04 -21.53
CA GLU A 27 -6.72 25.17 -21.75
C GLU A 27 -7.34 23.78 -21.74
N VAL A 28 -8.38 23.59 -20.94
CA VAL A 28 -9.08 22.32 -20.80
C VAL A 28 -10.53 22.48 -21.23
N SER A 29 -11.00 21.59 -22.09
CA SER A 29 -12.40 21.58 -22.55
C SER A 29 -13.37 21.46 -21.38
N LYS A 30 -14.41 22.29 -21.40
CA LYS A 30 -15.48 22.28 -20.42
C LYS A 30 -16.64 21.45 -20.96
N GLY A 31 -16.53 20.14 -20.77
CA GLY A 31 -17.53 19.18 -21.25
C GLY A 31 -18.90 19.39 -20.61
N GLY A 32 -19.96 19.33 -21.42
CA GLY A 32 -21.35 19.34 -20.98
C GLY A 32 -21.98 17.95 -20.90
N VAL A 33 -23.30 17.92 -20.71
CA VAL A 33 -24.08 16.67 -20.63
C VAL A 33 -23.95 15.83 -21.92
N ALA A 34 -23.92 16.48 -23.09
CA ALA A 34 -23.77 15.79 -24.37
C ALA A 34 -22.39 15.12 -24.50
N ASP A 35 -21.32 15.82 -24.13
CA ASP A 35 -19.97 15.27 -24.10
C ASP A 35 -19.85 14.06 -23.15
N ALA A 36 -20.47 14.16 -21.97
CA ALA A 36 -20.53 13.06 -21.01
C ALA A 36 -21.26 11.84 -21.59
N LYS A 37 -22.39 12.05 -22.26
CA LYS A 37 -23.15 10.97 -22.90
C LYS A 37 -22.33 10.32 -24.02
N ALA A 38 -21.72 11.11 -24.89
CA ALA A 38 -20.88 10.60 -25.97
C ALA A 38 -19.65 9.82 -25.44
N ALA A 39 -19.07 10.26 -24.33
CA ALA A 39 -18.01 9.52 -23.65
C ALA A 39 -18.50 8.17 -23.08
N ILE A 40 -19.70 8.13 -22.47
CA ILE A 40 -20.31 6.89 -21.97
C ILE A 40 -20.60 5.92 -23.11
N ASP A 41 -21.17 6.40 -24.21
CA ASP A 41 -21.51 5.57 -25.38
C ASP A 41 -20.23 5.01 -26.01
N ALA A 42 -19.19 5.84 -26.19
CA ALA A 42 -17.89 5.39 -26.67
C ALA A 42 -17.20 4.39 -25.72
N THR A 43 -17.38 4.56 -24.41
CA THR A 43 -16.87 3.61 -23.41
C THR A 43 -17.62 2.28 -23.51
N ARG A 44 -18.94 2.30 -23.70
CA ARG A 44 -19.75 1.09 -23.90
C ARG A 44 -19.34 0.32 -25.15
N GLU A 45 -19.09 1.00 -26.26
CA GLU A 45 -18.58 0.35 -27.47
C GLU A 45 -17.18 -0.23 -27.25
N ALA A 46 -16.33 0.45 -26.47
CA ALA A 46 -15.02 -0.07 -26.10
C ALA A 46 -15.16 -1.37 -25.30
N PHE A 47 -16.13 -1.47 -24.37
CA PHE A 47 -16.40 -2.68 -23.58
C PHE A 47 -16.64 -3.94 -24.43
N ASP A 48 -17.18 -3.80 -25.65
CA ASP A 48 -17.43 -4.92 -26.56
C ASP A 48 -16.16 -5.43 -27.29
N ARG A 49 -15.06 -4.66 -27.25
CA ARG A 49 -13.84 -4.91 -28.05
C ARG A 49 -12.54 -5.00 -27.25
N GLY A 50 -12.57 -4.82 -25.93
CA GLY A 50 -11.38 -4.92 -25.06
C GLY A 50 -11.42 -6.09 -24.07
N TRP A 51 -10.33 -6.25 -23.32
CA TRP A 51 -10.16 -7.29 -22.30
C TRP A 51 -10.79 -6.87 -20.96
N TYR A 52 -12.10 -6.65 -20.97
CA TYR A 52 -12.82 -6.22 -19.78
C TYR A 52 -13.23 -7.41 -18.92
N PHE A 53 -13.13 -7.25 -17.61
CA PHE A 53 -13.60 -8.22 -16.63
C PHE A 53 -14.55 -7.53 -15.66
N SER A 54 -15.73 -8.10 -15.46
CA SER A 54 -16.74 -7.50 -14.58
C SER A 54 -16.35 -7.63 -13.10
N PRO A 55 -16.60 -6.61 -12.26
CA PRO A 55 -16.43 -6.73 -10.82
C PRO A 55 -17.18 -7.96 -10.30
N THR A 56 -16.48 -8.84 -9.60
CA THR A 56 -16.99 -10.16 -9.21
C THR A 56 -16.88 -10.36 -7.70
N LEU A 57 -17.96 -10.82 -7.08
CA LEU A 57 -18.01 -11.16 -5.65
C LEU A 57 -18.32 -12.65 -5.46
N PHE A 58 -17.50 -13.33 -4.67
CA PHE A 58 -17.79 -14.68 -4.16
C PHE A 58 -18.29 -14.59 -2.71
N SER A 59 -19.60 -14.77 -2.49
CA SER A 59 -20.27 -14.53 -1.19
C SER A 59 -20.06 -15.60 -0.11
N ASP A 60 -19.66 -16.81 -0.50
CA ASP A 60 -19.52 -17.97 0.38
C ASP A 60 -18.16 -18.65 0.13
N ALA A 61 -17.12 -17.82 -0.05
CA ALA A 61 -15.76 -18.31 -0.22
C ALA A 61 -15.25 -18.77 1.16
N GLY A 62 -15.19 -20.08 1.37
CA GLY A 62 -14.68 -20.65 2.62
C GLY A 62 -13.18 -20.43 2.80
N PRO A 63 -12.67 -20.48 4.05
CA PRO A 63 -11.23 -20.55 4.31
C PRO A 63 -10.61 -21.78 3.62
N GLY A 64 -9.38 -21.66 3.13
CA GLY A 64 -8.66 -22.74 2.43
C GLY A 64 -9.12 -23.02 0.99
N MET A 65 -10.21 -22.39 0.50
CA MET A 65 -10.55 -22.45 -0.91
C MET A 65 -9.51 -21.68 -1.73
N ARG A 66 -9.18 -22.19 -2.93
CA ARG A 66 -8.16 -21.58 -3.79
C ARG A 66 -8.40 -20.08 -4.05
N ILE A 67 -9.65 -19.70 -4.31
CA ILE A 67 -10.05 -18.30 -4.54
C ILE A 67 -9.83 -17.39 -3.33
N SER A 68 -9.77 -17.96 -2.12
CA SER A 68 -9.53 -17.23 -0.86
C SER A 68 -8.05 -17.15 -0.50
N CYS A 69 -7.21 -18.03 -1.05
CA CYS A 69 -5.80 -18.17 -0.66
C CYS A 69 -4.81 -17.73 -1.75
N GLU A 70 -5.20 -17.76 -3.02
CA GLU A 70 -4.38 -17.34 -4.16
C GLU A 70 -4.79 -15.95 -4.64
N GLU A 71 -3.79 -15.14 -4.97
CA GLU A 71 -4.00 -13.78 -5.46
C GLU A 71 -4.48 -13.80 -6.92
N VAL A 72 -5.67 -13.21 -7.17
CA VAL A 72 -6.25 -13.09 -8.52
C VAL A 72 -5.75 -11.85 -9.26
N PHE A 73 -5.41 -10.78 -8.52
CA PHE A 73 -4.95 -9.48 -9.05
C PHE A 73 -5.92 -8.78 -10.04
N GLY A 74 -7.18 -9.17 -10.02
CA GLY A 74 -8.28 -8.59 -10.81
C GLY A 74 -9.37 -8.01 -9.92
N PRO A 75 -10.48 -7.48 -10.50
CA PRO A 75 -11.57 -6.88 -9.74
C PRO A 75 -12.48 -7.98 -9.13
N VAL A 76 -11.88 -8.84 -8.31
CA VAL A 76 -12.53 -9.99 -7.67
C VAL A 76 -12.36 -9.88 -6.16
N VAL A 77 -13.47 -9.99 -5.44
CA VAL A 77 -13.51 -10.00 -3.98
C VAL A 77 -14.14 -11.29 -3.48
N THR A 78 -13.60 -11.85 -2.41
CA THR A 78 -14.19 -12.95 -1.67
C THR A 78 -14.78 -12.44 -0.36
N ALA A 79 -15.89 -13.02 0.07
CA ALA A 79 -16.49 -12.77 1.36
C ALA A 79 -16.61 -14.08 2.13
N THR A 80 -16.09 -14.05 3.36
CA THR A 80 -16.13 -15.16 4.30
C THR A 80 -16.79 -14.68 5.59
N ARG A 81 -17.82 -15.40 6.04
CA ARG A 81 -18.50 -15.08 7.30
C ARG A 81 -17.71 -15.65 8.48
N PHE A 82 -17.72 -14.91 9.60
CA PHE A 82 -17.20 -15.34 10.89
C PHE A 82 -18.21 -15.02 11.99
N ARG A 83 -18.08 -15.65 13.16
CA ARG A 83 -18.93 -15.41 14.34
C ARG A 83 -18.20 -14.75 15.49
N THR A 84 -16.89 -14.98 15.62
CA THR A 84 -16.09 -14.48 16.74
C THR A 84 -14.87 -13.69 16.26
N GLU A 85 -14.34 -12.84 17.13
CA GLU A 85 -13.12 -12.07 16.88
C GLU A 85 -11.92 -13.00 16.61
N ASP A 86 -11.77 -14.06 17.42
CA ASP A 86 -10.70 -15.05 17.27
C ASP A 86 -10.80 -15.83 15.95
N GLU A 87 -12.03 -16.18 15.53
CA GLU A 87 -12.27 -16.83 14.24
C GLU A 87 -11.88 -15.91 13.07
N ALA A 88 -12.23 -14.62 13.15
CA ALA A 88 -11.86 -13.65 12.11
C ALA A 88 -10.34 -13.50 11.98
N ILE A 89 -9.64 -13.39 13.11
CA ILE A 89 -8.18 -13.31 13.16
C ILE A 89 -7.56 -14.60 12.62
N GLY A 90 -8.12 -15.76 12.99
CA GLY A 90 -7.69 -17.07 12.50
C GLY A 90 -7.78 -17.16 10.98
N ILE A 91 -8.95 -16.81 10.42
CA ILE A 91 -9.17 -16.81 8.96
C ILE A 91 -8.21 -15.84 8.26
N ALA A 92 -8.09 -14.61 8.77
CA ALA A 92 -7.24 -13.59 8.15
C ALA A 92 -5.76 -13.96 8.13
N ASN A 93 -5.26 -14.64 9.17
CA ASN A 93 -3.86 -15.04 9.27
C ASN A 93 -3.57 -16.40 8.58
N ASP A 94 -4.60 -17.16 8.17
CA ASP A 94 -4.46 -18.47 7.52
C ASP A 94 -4.23 -18.36 6.00
N VAL A 95 -3.25 -17.53 5.64
CA VAL A 95 -2.79 -17.31 4.27
C VAL A 95 -1.26 -17.23 4.24
N VAL A 96 -0.67 -17.55 3.09
CA VAL A 96 0.80 -17.49 2.91
C VAL A 96 1.34 -16.07 2.72
N TYR A 97 0.43 -15.09 2.60
CA TYR A 97 0.71 -13.68 2.36
C TYR A 97 0.43 -12.85 3.61
N GLY A 98 1.08 -11.69 3.72
CA GLY A 98 0.97 -10.81 4.87
C GLY A 98 1.31 -9.36 4.50
N LEU A 99 0.79 -8.85 3.38
CA LEU A 99 1.12 -7.51 2.89
C LEU A 99 0.37 -6.41 3.64
N TYR A 100 -0.95 -6.38 3.47
CA TYR A 100 -1.81 -5.28 3.92
C TYR A 100 -3.14 -5.82 4.42
N SER A 101 -3.70 -5.21 5.45
CA SER A 101 -4.99 -5.59 6.05
C SER A 101 -5.75 -4.37 6.57
N SER A 102 -7.05 -4.51 6.76
CA SER A 102 -7.89 -3.48 7.40
C SER A 102 -8.93 -4.08 8.33
N VAL A 103 -9.27 -3.34 9.38
CA VAL A 103 -10.27 -3.70 10.39
C VAL A 103 -11.31 -2.60 10.44
N TRP A 104 -12.57 -2.96 10.23
CA TRP A 104 -13.70 -2.02 10.22
C TRP A 104 -14.62 -2.29 11.41
N THR A 105 -14.68 -1.36 12.35
CA THR A 105 -15.48 -1.47 13.57
C THR A 105 -15.66 -0.12 14.26
N LYS A 106 -16.78 0.05 14.96
CA LYS A 106 -17.00 1.20 15.85
C LYS A 106 -16.35 1.03 17.23
N ASP A 107 -16.02 -0.20 17.61
CA ASP A 107 -15.35 -0.53 18.88
C ASP A 107 -13.82 -0.41 18.71
N LEU A 108 -13.25 0.64 19.29
CA LEU A 108 -11.81 0.91 19.20
C LEU A 108 -10.96 -0.10 19.99
N HIS A 109 -11.47 -0.68 21.08
CA HIS A 109 -10.74 -1.72 21.81
C HIS A 109 -10.62 -2.99 20.96
N ARG A 110 -11.69 -3.36 20.26
CA ARG A 110 -11.64 -4.43 19.26
C ARG A 110 -10.66 -4.09 18.15
N ALA A 111 -10.72 -2.87 17.62
CA ALA A 111 -9.83 -2.45 16.54
C ALA A 111 -8.36 -2.64 16.91
N PHE A 112 -7.94 -2.16 18.09
CA PHE A 112 -6.56 -2.33 18.56
C PHE A 112 -6.16 -3.79 18.81
N ARG A 113 -7.05 -4.60 19.40
CA ARG A 113 -6.76 -6.04 19.61
C ARG A 113 -6.57 -6.78 18.29
N VAL A 114 -7.48 -6.57 17.33
CA VAL A 114 -7.43 -7.23 16.02
C VAL A 114 -6.23 -6.74 15.23
N ALA A 115 -6.00 -5.43 15.14
CA ALA A 115 -4.85 -4.87 14.42
C ALA A 115 -3.51 -5.40 14.96
N ASN A 116 -3.38 -5.54 16.29
CA ASN A 116 -2.18 -6.11 16.91
C ASN A 116 -2.03 -7.63 16.67
N ALA A 117 -3.12 -8.35 16.44
CA ALA A 117 -3.12 -9.80 16.23
C ALA A 117 -2.94 -10.21 14.75
N LEU A 118 -3.23 -9.30 13.81
CA LEU A 118 -3.04 -9.50 12.38
C LEU A 118 -1.56 -9.56 12.01
N ARG A 119 -1.17 -10.59 11.25
CA ARG A 119 0.21 -10.85 10.82
C ARG A 119 0.48 -10.25 9.44
N PHE A 120 0.24 -8.95 9.33
CA PHE A 120 0.40 -8.20 8.10
C PHE A 120 1.36 -7.04 8.30
N GLY A 121 2.08 -6.68 7.24
CA GLY A 121 3.01 -5.56 7.27
C GLY A 121 2.37 -4.21 7.55
N ALA A 122 1.07 -4.07 7.26
CA ALA A 122 0.22 -2.95 7.62
C ALA A 122 -1.18 -3.45 8.04
N ALA A 123 -1.77 -2.79 9.03
CA ALA A 123 -3.12 -3.04 9.53
C ALA A 123 -3.83 -1.70 9.79
N GLU A 124 -4.77 -1.35 8.92
CA GLU A 124 -5.53 -0.10 9.02
C GLU A 124 -6.80 -0.27 9.86
N ILE A 125 -7.24 0.81 10.50
CA ILE A 125 -8.48 0.84 11.27
C ILE A 125 -9.45 1.83 10.61
N ASN A 126 -10.61 1.32 10.17
CA ASN A 126 -11.66 2.09 9.50
C ASN A 126 -11.20 2.85 8.25
N GLU A 127 -10.20 2.31 7.56
CA GLU A 127 -9.63 2.83 6.33
C GLU A 127 -8.99 1.68 5.53
N HIS A 128 -8.72 1.87 4.23
CA HIS A 128 -8.03 0.86 3.42
C HIS A 128 -7.19 1.49 2.30
N LEU A 129 -5.91 1.13 2.24
CA LEU A 129 -4.92 1.55 1.24
C LEU A 129 -4.45 3.03 1.21
N PRO A 130 -4.45 3.82 2.30
CA PRO A 130 -3.67 5.05 2.34
C PRO A 130 -2.17 4.71 2.39
N LEU A 131 -1.44 5.00 1.32
CA LEU A 131 0.01 4.90 1.30
C LEU A 131 0.60 6.31 1.46
N VAL A 132 1.23 6.55 2.61
CA VAL A 132 1.88 7.83 2.92
C VAL A 132 3.39 7.62 3.06
N SER A 133 4.16 8.58 2.55
CA SER A 133 5.62 8.47 2.48
C SER A 133 6.29 8.34 3.84
N GLU A 134 5.63 8.74 4.93
CA GLU A 134 6.14 8.72 6.29
C GLU A 134 6.02 7.35 6.98
N MET A 135 5.13 6.46 6.50
CA MET A 135 4.86 5.16 7.11
C MET A 135 5.43 4.01 6.27
N PRO A 136 6.04 2.98 6.89
CA PRO A 136 6.66 1.89 6.14
C PRO A 136 5.61 1.03 5.45
N HIS A 137 5.87 0.66 4.19
CA HIS A 137 5.05 -0.27 3.43
C HIS A 137 5.86 -1.51 3.03
N GLY A 138 5.28 -2.69 3.14
CA GLY A 138 5.97 -3.94 2.82
C GLY A 138 5.45 -5.07 3.69
N GLY A 139 5.48 -6.30 3.20
CA GLY A 139 4.77 -7.41 3.82
C GLY A 139 5.58 -8.21 4.84
N TYR A 140 4.92 -9.23 5.37
CA TYR A 140 5.51 -10.36 6.06
C TYR A 140 5.37 -11.62 5.19
N THR A 141 6.01 -12.73 5.60
CA THR A 141 5.85 -14.05 4.97
C THR A 141 6.21 -14.03 3.46
N GLN A 142 5.38 -14.60 2.58
CA GLN A 142 5.67 -14.59 1.14
C GLN A 142 5.35 -13.25 0.45
N SER A 143 4.84 -12.26 1.19
CA SER A 143 4.68 -10.89 0.66
C SER A 143 5.98 -10.09 0.64
N GLY A 144 7.10 -10.68 1.04
CA GLY A 144 8.43 -10.09 0.95
C GLY A 144 9.08 -9.80 2.29
N PHE A 145 10.29 -9.22 2.21
CA PHE A 145 11.06 -8.73 3.34
C PHE A 145 11.52 -7.31 3.07
N GLY A 146 11.81 -6.57 4.13
CA GLY A 146 12.13 -5.14 4.06
C GLY A 146 10.91 -4.24 4.01
N LYS A 147 11.13 -2.94 3.91
CA LYS A 147 10.10 -1.89 3.86
C LYS A 147 10.47 -0.82 2.85
N ASP A 148 9.51 -0.46 2.00
CA ASP A 148 9.50 0.75 1.19
C ASP A 148 8.92 1.93 1.98
N LEU A 149 9.11 3.15 1.44
CA LEU A 149 8.71 4.42 2.06
C LEU A 149 9.41 4.63 3.41
N SER A 150 9.02 5.67 4.15
CA SER A 150 9.50 5.99 5.49
C SER A 150 11.03 6.07 5.64
N ILE A 151 11.49 6.28 6.87
CA ILE A 151 12.91 6.23 7.19
C ILE A 151 13.46 4.79 7.15
N TYR A 152 12.61 3.78 7.35
CA TYR A 152 13.03 2.38 7.38
C TYR A 152 13.59 1.95 6.02
N SER A 153 12.99 2.39 4.91
CA SER A 153 13.53 2.09 3.57
C SER A 153 14.89 2.75 3.35
N LEU A 154 15.09 3.98 3.85
CA LEU A 154 16.37 4.66 3.69
C LEU A 154 17.52 3.86 4.30
N GLU A 155 17.29 3.21 5.45
CA GLU A 155 18.31 2.34 6.07
C GLU A 155 18.71 1.18 5.15
N GLU A 156 17.76 0.58 4.42
CA GLU A 156 18.03 -0.49 3.46
C GLU A 156 18.88 -0.04 2.26
N TYR A 157 18.83 1.24 1.91
CA TYR A 157 19.67 1.85 0.87
C TYR A 157 20.99 2.43 1.42
N THR A 158 21.29 2.25 2.71
CA THR A 158 22.54 2.73 3.33
C THR A 158 23.44 1.58 3.78
N ASN A 159 24.75 1.84 3.85
CA ASN A 159 25.72 0.92 4.43
C ASN A 159 26.32 1.53 5.71
N VAL A 160 26.06 0.89 6.85
CA VAL A 160 26.62 1.34 8.14
C VAL A 160 28.10 0.96 8.23
N LYS A 161 28.99 1.97 8.28
CA LYS A 161 30.44 1.76 8.46
C LYS A 161 30.89 2.26 9.83
N ARG A 162 31.36 1.34 10.67
CA ARG A 162 32.03 1.68 11.94
C ARG A 162 33.50 1.98 11.69
N VAL A 163 33.95 3.18 12.07
CA VAL A 163 35.37 3.56 12.10
C VAL A 163 35.75 3.89 13.54
N LEU A 164 36.77 3.21 14.06
CA LEU A 164 37.34 3.49 15.38
C LEU A 164 38.78 3.95 15.18
N VAL A 165 39.10 5.14 15.67
CA VAL A 165 40.47 5.67 15.65
C VAL A 165 41.07 5.57 17.04
N GLY A 166 42.22 4.89 17.15
CA GLY A 166 43.10 4.99 18.31
C GLY A 166 44.03 6.19 18.17
N LEU A 167 44.28 6.91 19.26
CA LEU A 167 45.30 7.97 19.27
C LEU A 167 46.70 7.34 19.10
N PRO A 168 47.60 7.96 18.31
CA PRO A 168 48.87 7.35 17.90
C PRO A 168 49.85 7.09 19.05
N ASP A 169 49.83 7.90 20.11
CA ASP A 169 50.91 7.92 21.10
C ASP A 169 50.70 7.00 22.32
N ALA A 170 49.76 6.04 22.24
CA ALA A 170 49.52 5.08 23.32
C ALA A 170 49.29 3.66 22.78
N ALA A 171 50.39 2.97 22.43
CA ALA A 171 50.37 1.54 22.10
C ALA A 171 49.79 0.68 23.25
N ARG A 172 49.93 1.15 24.49
CA ARG A 172 49.28 0.61 25.69
C ARG A 172 48.31 1.65 26.23
N LYS A 173 47.04 1.28 26.35
CA LYS A 173 46.01 2.10 27.00
C LYS A 173 45.82 1.56 28.41
N GLY A 174 45.78 2.43 29.42
CA GLY A 174 45.67 2.00 30.83
C GLY A 174 44.47 1.10 31.12
N TRP A 175 43.42 1.19 30.29
CA TRP A 175 42.26 0.32 30.39
C TRP A 175 42.44 -1.08 29.78
N HIS A 176 43.45 -1.33 28.93
CA HIS A 176 43.70 -2.66 28.34
C HIS A 176 43.89 -3.76 29.41
N TYR A 177 44.30 -3.37 30.61
CA TYR A 177 44.67 -4.27 31.70
C TYR A 177 43.68 -4.25 32.87
N LEU A 178 42.58 -3.49 32.75
CA LEU A 178 41.55 -3.42 33.81
C LEU A 178 40.80 -4.74 33.99
N THR A 179 40.65 -5.55 32.94
CA THR A 179 39.88 -6.81 33.00
C THR A 179 40.76 -8.04 33.24
N PHE A 180 42.00 -8.06 32.74
CA PHE A 180 42.86 -9.25 32.75
C PHE A 180 44.16 -9.13 33.56
N GLY A 181 44.44 -7.95 34.17
CA GLY A 181 45.70 -7.70 34.88
C GLY A 181 46.87 -7.39 33.94
N ASP A 182 47.97 -6.89 34.51
CA ASP A 182 49.19 -6.58 33.75
C ASP A 182 49.84 -7.86 33.20
N PRO A 183 50.29 -7.87 31.92
CA PRO A 183 51.09 -8.94 31.38
C PRO A 183 52.47 -8.89 32.05
N THR A 184 52.77 -9.90 32.87
CA THR A 184 54.11 -10.16 33.44
C THR A 184 55.17 -10.28 32.36
#